data_AF-A0A978U8N2-F1
#
_entry.id   AF-A0A978U8N2-F1
#
_cell.length_a   1.000
_cell.length_b   1.000
_cell.length_c   1.000
_cell.angle_alpha   90.00
_cell.angle_beta   90.00
_cell.angle_gamma   90.00
#
_symmetry.space_group_name_H-M   'P 1'
#
loop_
_entity.id
_entity.type
_entity.pdbx_description
1 polymer ?
#
loop_
_entity_poly.entity_id
_entity_poly.type
_entity_poly.pdbx_seq_one_letter_code
_entity_poly.pdbx_strand_id
1 'polypeptide(L)'
;MALNVFSNPIRNQTLKAMPEYQDKEVITPVDKAYVALMMKDADNKSENARKFVEGLKPKYGAALISTLRFIYNATGNRLTFVGYRDWEGHIGDSPYPLLLENGQWGAFLHVHHGSFAATIYCGQDENGDAFDWILSWYNPRNDTRSGNNGVCTEIHEANQFKGINRSSIHDNVWGKLTNADHHYSSATLNGCYSIVITGYSDVIDSDNRISPIFEGIMTLKNAWIQ
;
A
#
# COMPACT_ATOMS: atom_id res chain seq x y z
N MET A 1 18.53 -8.34 -0.74
CA MET A 1 17.35 -7.51 -0.46
C MET A 1 16.68 -7.22 -1.79
N ALA A 2 15.35 -7.29 -1.89
CA ALA A 2 14.66 -6.80 -3.07
C ALA A 2 14.89 -5.29 -3.18
N LEU A 3 15.14 -4.77 -4.39
CA LEU A 3 15.55 -3.37 -4.63
C LEU A 3 14.54 -2.32 -4.13
N ASN A 4 13.31 -2.75 -3.84
CA ASN A 4 12.15 -1.92 -3.55
C ASN A 4 11.46 -2.26 -2.22
N VAL A 5 12.13 -2.99 -1.33
CA VAL A 5 11.66 -3.34 0.02
C VAL A 5 12.64 -2.80 1.06
N PHE A 6 12.11 -2.06 2.03
CA PHE A 6 12.88 -1.29 3.00
C PHE A 6 12.62 -1.75 4.43
N SER A 7 13.65 -1.54 5.26
CA SER A 7 13.76 -1.94 6.68
C SER A 7 13.88 -3.43 6.97
N ASN A 8 14.25 -3.72 8.21
CA ASN A 8 14.33 -5.07 8.74
C ASN A 8 12.95 -5.56 9.20
N PRO A 9 12.61 -6.84 8.96
CA PRO A 9 11.39 -7.44 9.45
C PRO A 9 11.27 -7.38 10.98
N ILE A 10 10.07 -7.11 11.47
CA ILE A 10 9.71 -7.21 12.90
C ILE A 10 9.22 -8.63 13.15
N ARG A 11 10.05 -9.40 13.86
CA ARG A 11 9.86 -10.83 14.16
C ARG A 11 9.70 -11.05 15.66
N ASN A 12 9.42 -12.29 16.05
CA ASN A 12 9.38 -12.68 17.45
C ASN A 12 10.68 -12.30 18.19
N GLN A 13 11.86 -12.41 17.55
CA GLN A 13 13.11 -11.97 18.18
C GLN A 13 13.14 -10.46 18.46
N THR A 14 12.59 -9.64 17.55
CA THR A 14 12.48 -8.18 17.75
C THR A 14 11.65 -7.88 18.99
N LEU A 15 10.51 -8.55 19.14
CA LEU A 15 9.64 -8.39 20.30
C LEU A 15 10.30 -8.93 21.57
N LYS A 16 10.96 -10.09 21.52
CA LYS A 16 11.67 -10.65 22.69
C LYS A 16 12.80 -9.79 23.23
N ALA A 17 13.32 -8.85 22.44
CA ALA A 17 14.29 -7.86 22.90
C ALA A 17 13.64 -6.67 23.63
N MET A 18 12.32 -6.54 23.61
CA MET A 18 11.55 -5.48 24.28
C MET A 18 11.12 -5.96 25.68
N PRO A 19 11.26 -5.13 26.74
CA PRO A 19 10.87 -5.50 28.09
C PRO A 19 9.42 -5.99 28.22
N GLU A 20 8.50 -5.43 27.42
CA GLU A 20 7.08 -5.75 27.44
C GLU A 20 6.75 -7.17 26.96
N TYR A 21 7.63 -7.77 26.13
CA TYR A 21 7.39 -9.07 25.50
C TYR A 21 8.45 -10.13 25.87
N GLN A 22 9.53 -9.74 26.55
CA GLN A 22 10.67 -10.63 26.88
C GLN A 22 10.20 -11.92 27.58
N ASP A 23 9.25 -11.82 28.50
CA ASP A 23 8.73 -12.94 29.31
C ASP A 23 7.43 -13.54 28.75
N LYS A 24 6.85 -12.95 27.69
CA LYS A 24 5.58 -13.41 27.10
C LYS A 24 5.76 -14.77 26.39
N GLU A 25 5.17 -15.85 26.90
CA GLU A 25 5.37 -17.19 26.34
C GLU A 25 5.01 -17.29 24.85
N VAL A 26 3.89 -16.70 24.45
CA VAL A 26 3.39 -16.73 23.06
C VAL A 26 3.28 -15.30 22.52
N ILE A 27 4.04 -15.02 21.47
CA ILE A 27 3.94 -13.79 20.67
C ILE A 27 2.94 -14.03 19.54
N THR A 28 1.87 -13.25 19.52
CA THR A 28 0.76 -13.37 18.56
C THR A 28 1.03 -12.53 17.29
N PRO A 29 0.30 -12.78 16.19
CA PRO A 29 0.29 -11.89 15.03
C PRO A 29 -0.09 -10.45 15.40
N VAL A 30 -1.06 -10.27 16.30
CA VAL A 30 -1.51 -8.95 16.77
C VAL A 30 -0.39 -8.20 17.50
N ASP A 31 0.41 -8.88 18.33
CA ASP A 31 1.58 -8.26 18.99
C ASP A 31 2.58 -7.73 17.95
N LYS A 32 2.91 -8.57 16.96
CA LYS A 32 3.84 -8.21 15.88
C LYS A 32 3.31 -7.05 15.02
N ALA A 33 2.01 -7.06 14.74
CA ALA A 33 1.31 -6.02 13.99
C ALA A 33 1.34 -4.68 14.76
N TYR A 34 1.06 -4.71 16.05
CA TYR A 34 1.08 -3.52 16.92
C TYR A 34 2.48 -2.89 16.97
N VAL A 35 3.51 -3.70 17.24
CA VAL A 35 4.90 -3.22 17.24
C VAL A 35 5.32 -2.70 15.86
N ALA A 36 4.85 -3.32 14.78
CA ALA A 36 5.07 -2.80 13.44
C ALA A 36 4.45 -1.42 13.22
N LEU A 37 3.24 -1.17 13.70
CA LEU A 37 2.64 0.17 13.62
C LEU A 37 3.45 1.19 14.44
N MET A 38 3.85 0.86 15.66
CA MET A 38 4.67 1.76 16.49
C MET A 38 6.02 2.10 15.85
N MET A 39 6.63 1.13 15.15
CA MET A 39 7.92 1.27 14.50
C MET A 39 7.83 1.68 13.02
N LYS A 40 6.66 2.15 12.54
CA LYS A 40 6.43 2.47 11.12
C LYS A 40 7.45 3.45 10.54
N ASP A 41 7.87 4.43 11.33
CA ASP A 41 8.80 5.49 10.92
C ASP A 41 10.18 5.40 11.58
N ALA A 42 10.41 4.35 12.39
CA ALA A 42 11.71 4.13 13.05
C ALA A 42 12.86 3.93 12.03
N ASP A 43 14.07 4.33 12.41
CA ASP A 43 15.30 4.18 11.60
C ASP A 43 15.21 4.79 10.19
N ASN A 44 14.44 5.86 10.02
CA ASN A 44 14.23 6.57 8.74
C ASN A 44 13.71 5.64 7.63
N LYS A 45 13.01 4.55 7.98
CA LYS A 45 12.60 3.55 6.98
C LYS A 45 11.61 4.09 5.95
N SER A 46 10.66 4.92 6.37
CA SER A 46 9.70 5.58 5.49
C SER A 46 10.38 6.63 4.61
N GLU A 47 11.37 7.35 5.14
CA GLU A 47 12.19 8.26 4.33
C GLU A 47 13.02 7.54 3.27
N ASN A 48 13.60 6.38 3.59
CA ASN A 48 14.40 5.60 2.64
C ASN A 48 13.53 5.08 1.49
N ALA A 49 12.34 4.56 1.81
CA ALA A 49 11.35 4.18 0.81
C ALA A 49 10.98 5.38 -0.07
N ARG A 50 10.71 6.55 0.55
CA ARG A 50 10.39 7.80 -0.14
C ARG A 50 11.48 8.27 -1.09
N LYS A 51 12.72 8.37 -0.60
CA LYS A 51 13.90 8.77 -1.39
C LYS A 51 14.12 7.84 -2.58
N PHE A 52 13.90 6.54 -2.42
CA PHE A 52 14.00 5.59 -3.53
C PHE A 52 13.02 5.92 -4.66
N VAL A 53 11.73 6.09 -4.35
CA VAL A 53 10.73 6.34 -5.40
C VAL A 53 10.86 7.75 -5.97
N GLU A 54 11.20 8.75 -5.14
CA GLU A 54 11.54 10.10 -5.61
C GLU A 54 12.74 10.07 -6.57
N GLY A 55 13.74 9.24 -6.31
CA GLY A 55 14.89 9.02 -7.20
C GLY A 55 14.54 8.33 -8.53
N LEU A 56 13.37 7.70 -8.65
CA LEU A 56 12.89 7.15 -9.92
C LEU A 56 12.24 8.21 -10.82
N LYS A 57 11.71 9.30 -10.24
CA LYS A 57 10.99 10.35 -10.97
C LYS A 57 11.76 10.97 -12.14
N PRO A 58 13.06 11.34 -12.02
CA PRO A 58 13.77 12.05 -13.09
C PRO A 58 13.88 11.27 -14.41
N LYS A 59 13.66 9.95 -14.37
CA LYS A 59 13.64 9.11 -15.58
C LYS A 59 12.39 9.33 -16.43
N TYR A 60 11.35 9.94 -15.88
CA TYR A 60 10.08 10.19 -16.54
C TYR A 60 9.94 11.68 -16.84
N GLY A 61 9.60 12.00 -18.09
CA GLY A 61 9.46 13.39 -18.55
C GLY A 61 8.33 14.13 -17.82
N ALA A 62 8.39 15.46 -17.79
CA ALA A 62 7.43 16.28 -17.06
C ALA A 62 5.97 16.18 -17.54
N ALA A 63 5.75 15.60 -18.73
CA ALA A 63 4.42 15.33 -19.28
C ALA A 63 3.75 14.05 -18.77
N LEU A 64 4.44 13.27 -17.92
CA LEU A 64 3.93 12.03 -17.34
C LEU A 64 3.56 12.24 -15.87
N ILE A 65 2.36 11.81 -15.50
CA ILE A 65 1.92 11.68 -14.11
C ILE A 65 2.61 10.45 -13.52
N SER A 66 3.19 10.62 -12.34
CA SER A 66 3.80 9.51 -11.61
C SER A 66 3.18 9.40 -10.21
N THR A 67 2.55 8.27 -9.92
CA THR A 67 2.04 7.99 -8.58
C THR A 67 3.16 7.38 -7.76
N LEU A 68 3.64 8.11 -6.76
CA LEU A 68 4.63 7.60 -5.81
C LEU A 68 3.90 6.63 -4.87
N ARG A 69 4.25 5.34 -4.88
CA ARG A 69 3.55 4.31 -4.10
C ARG A 69 4.40 3.85 -2.93
N PHE A 70 3.84 3.92 -1.73
CA PHE A 70 4.41 3.36 -0.50
C PHE A 70 3.38 2.47 0.18
N ILE A 71 3.74 1.24 0.45
CA ILE A 71 2.87 0.29 1.15
C ILE A 71 3.60 -0.31 2.35
N TYR A 72 2.94 -0.36 3.50
CA TYR A 72 3.50 -0.88 4.73
C TYR A 72 2.76 -2.14 5.16
N ASN A 73 3.52 -3.19 5.47
CA ASN A 73 2.98 -4.39 6.06
C ASN A 73 3.09 -4.32 7.59
N ALA A 74 1.96 -4.18 8.27
CA ALA A 74 1.83 -4.31 9.72
C ALA A 74 0.79 -5.38 10.09
N THR A 75 0.70 -6.46 9.32
CA THR A 75 -0.27 -7.56 9.54
C THR A 75 0.21 -8.59 10.57
N GLY A 76 1.42 -8.42 11.11
CA GLY A 76 2.05 -9.41 11.97
C GLY A 76 2.68 -10.58 11.22
N ASN A 77 2.30 -10.81 9.96
CA ASN A 77 2.81 -11.89 9.11
C ASN A 77 3.29 -11.34 7.75
N ARG A 78 3.71 -12.23 6.85
CA ARG A 78 4.18 -11.85 5.51
C ARG A 78 3.00 -11.59 4.58
N LEU A 79 3.10 -10.54 3.76
CA LEU A 79 2.25 -10.30 2.60
C LEU A 79 2.94 -10.75 1.32
N THR A 80 2.17 -11.39 0.43
CA THR A 80 2.62 -11.86 -0.88
C THR A 80 1.83 -11.17 -1.97
N PHE A 81 2.51 -10.59 -2.95
CA PHE A 81 1.86 -10.02 -4.12
C PHE A 81 1.21 -11.14 -4.96
N VAL A 82 -0.09 -11.01 -5.25
CA VAL A 82 -0.85 -12.02 -6.01
C VAL A 82 -1.42 -11.49 -7.32
N GLY A 83 -1.42 -10.17 -7.53
CA GLY A 83 -1.86 -9.61 -8.79
C GLY A 83 -1.96 -8.09 -8.81
N TYR A 84 -2.21 -7.58 -10.01
CA TYR A 84 -2.46 -6.17 -10.25
C TYR A 84 -3.47 -5.99 -11.40
N ARG A 85 -3.96 -4.76 -11.51
CA ARG A 85 -4.73 -4.27 -12.65
C ARG A 85 -4.26 -2.87 -12.97
N ASP A 86 -3.89 -2.65 -14.23
CA ASP A 86 -3.62 -1.32 -14.78
C ASP A 86 -4.75 -1.01 -15.76
N TRP A 87 -5.62 -0.06 -15.39
CA TRP A 87 -6.67 0.45 -16.27
C TRP A 87 -6.14 1.63 -17.09
N GLU A 88 -5.29 2.44 -16.48
CA GLU A 88 -4.60 3.54 -17.13
C GLU A 88 -3.20 3.71 -16.58
N GLY A 89 -2.20 3.81 -17.46
CA GLY A 89 -0.80 3.84 -17.11
C GLY A 89 -0.23 2.43 -16.90
N HIS A 90 0.97 2.34 -16.36
CA HIS A 90 1.65 1.08 -16.09
C HIS A 90 2.69 1.21 -14.98
N ILE A 91 3.13 0.06 -14.46
CA ILE A 91 4.28 -0.01 -13.56
C ILE A 91 5.54 0.61 -14.20
N GLY A 92 6.28 1.40 -13.42
CA GLY A 92 7.56 1.96 -13.83
C GLY A 92 8.71 0.95 -13.75
N ASP A 93 9.93 1.45 -13.61
CA ASP A 93 11.16 0.65 -13.65
C ASP A 93 11.34 -0.29 -12.45
N SER A 94 10.65 0.00 -11.34
CA SER A 94 10.64 -0.84 -10.15
C SER A 94 9.42 -1.77 -10.18
N PRO A 95 9.59 -3.09 -10.07
CA PRO A 95 8.47 -4.02 -10.04
C PRO A 95 7.60 -3.78 -8.81
N TYR A 96 6.43 -4.42 -8.75
CA TYR A 96 5.67 -4.50 -7.50
C TYR A 96 6.48 -5.28 -6.44
N PRO A 97 6.52 -4.84 -5.17
CA PRO A 97 7.13 -5.59 -4.08
C PRO A 97 6.50 -6.99 -3.97
N LEU A 98 7.25 -8.04 -4.31
CA LEU A 98 6.66 -9.38 -4.39
C LEU A 98 6.34 -9.97 -3.00
N LEU A 99 7.18 -9.65 -2.02
CA LEU A 99 7.06 -10.11 -0.64
C LEU A 99 7.34 -8.94 0.30
N LEU A 100 6.50 -8.76 1.30
CA LEU A 100 6.69 -7.80 2.37
C LEU A 100 6.58 -8.54 3.69
N GLU A 101 7.64 -8.57 4.47
CA GLU A 101 7.56 -9.07 5.85
C GLU A 101 6.89 -8.04 6.74
N ASN A 102 6.36 -8.48 7.88
CA ASN A 102 5.85 -7.57 8.90
C ASN A 102 6.90 -6.52 9.29
N GLY A 103 6.50 -5.26 9.35
CA GLY A 103 7.37 -4.13 9.66
C GLY A 103 8.11 -3.52 8.46
N GLN A 104 7.88 -4.00 7.24
CA GLN A 104 8.57 -3.52 6.03
C GLN A 104 7.72 -2.60 5.15
N TRP A 105 8.41 -1.66 4.52
CA TRP A 105 7.87 -0.81 3.46
C TRP A 105 8.20 -1.41 2.09
N GLY A 106 7.23 -1.42 1.19
CA GLY A 106 7.40 -1.62 -0.25
C GLY A 106 7.20 -0.31 -0.98
N ALA A 107 7.99 -0.04 -2.02
CA ALA A 107 7.90 1.22 -2.73
C ALA A 107 8.05 1.05 -4.26
N PHE A 108 7.17 1.68 -5.05
CA PHE A 108 7.21 1.58 -6.51
C PHE A 108 6.59 2.81 -7.16
N LEU A 109 6.72 2.91 -8.47
CA LEU A 109 6.19 4.03 -9.24
C LEU A 109 5.20 3.50 -10.28
N HIS A 110 4.05 4.16 -10.40
CA HIS A 110 3.11 3.93 -11.50
C HIS A 110 3.05 5.17 -12.37
N VAL A 111 3.23 5.03 -13.66
CA VAL A 111 3.48 6.15 -14.57
C VAL A 111 2.56 6.11 -15.79
N HIS A 112 2.29 7.27 -16.38
CA HIS A 112 1.95 7.55 -17.79
C HIS A 112 1.21 8.92 -17.84
N HIS A 113 0.47 9.24 -18.90
CA HIS A 113 -0.42 10.42 -18.98
C HIS A 113 -1.56 10.43 -17.95
N GLY A 114 -1.81 9.33 -17.24
CA GLY A 114 -2.75 9.15 -16.13
C GLY A 114 -2.34 7.90 -15.33
N SER A 115 -2.91 7.69 -14.14
CA SER A 115 -2.55 6.55 -13.29
C SER A 115 -3.77 5.99 -12.58
N PHE A 116 -4.36 4.94 -13.15
CA PHE A 116 -5.47 4.18 -12.58
C PHE A 116 -5.09 2.71 -12.49
N ALA A 117 -4.91 2.22 -11.27
CA ALA A 117 -4.53 0.84 -11.06
C ALA A 117 -4.92 0.32 -9.67
N ALA A 118 -4.76 -0.99 -9.50
CA ALA A 118 -4.93 -1.70 -8.25
C ALA A 118 -3.83 -2.75 -8.08
N THR A 119 -3.39 -2.94 -6.85
CA THR A 119 -2.48 -4.05 -6.44
C THR A 119 -3.14 -4.92 -5.41
N ILE A 120 -2.90 -6.22 -5.48
CA ILE A 120 -3.50 -7.23 -4.60
C ILE A 120 -2.38 -7.95 -3.84
N TYR A 121 -2.48 -7.95 -2.52
CA TYR A 121 -1.58 -8.64 -1.61
C TYR A 121 -2.35 -9.65 -0.77
N CYS A 122 -1.93 -10.90 -0.80
CA CYS A 122 -2.48 -11.96 0.04
C CYS A 122 -1.69 -12.05 1.35
N GLY A 123 -2.41 -12.15 2.45
CA GLY A 123 -1.90 -12.31 3.80
C GLY A 123 -2.81 -13.17 4.64
N GLN A 124 -2.66 -13.06 5.96
CA GLN A 124 -3.47 -13.77 6.92
C GLN A 124 -4.08 -12.82 7.93
N ASP A 125 -5.27 -13.16 8.43
CA ASP A 125 -5.85 -12.50 9.60
C ASP A 125 -5.17 -12.95 10.91
N GLU A 126 -5.76 -12.58 12.04
CA GLU A 126 -5.23 -12.95 13.36
C GLU A 126 -5.34 -14.45 13.69
N ASN A 127 -6.26 -15.16 13.03
CA ASN A 127 -6.50 -16.60 13.20
C ASN A 127 -5.68 -17.45 12.22
N GLY A 128 -5.10 -16.84 11.19
CA GLY A 128 -4.31 -17.51 10.16
C GLY A 128 -5.06 -17.76 8.86
N ASP A 129 -6.32 -17.32 8.75
CA ASP A 129 -7.14 -17.45 7.55
C ASP A 129 -6.67 -16.47 6.47
N ALA A 130 -6.71 -16.90 5.21
CA ALA A 130 -6.12 -16.14 4.11
C ALA A 130 -7.06 -15.07 3.55
N PHE A 131 -6.56 -13.84 3.41
CA PHE A 131 -7.29 -12.70 2.86
C PHE A 131 -6.47 -11.94 1.81
N ASP A 132 -7.15 -11.35 0.84
CA ASP A 132 -6.59 -10.47 -0.18
C ASP A 132 -6.90 -9.01 0.17
N TRP A 133 -5.86 -8.19 0.31
CA TRP A 133 -5.93 -6.73 0.40
C TRP A 133 -5.75 -6.12 -0.98
N ILE A 134 -6.71 -5.29 -1.39
CA ILE A 134 -6.67 -4.55 -2.64
C ILE A 134 -6.42 -3.09 -2.35
N LEU A 135 -5.39 -2.53 -2.96
CA LEU A 135 -5.04 -1.13 -2.84
C LEU A 135 -5.17 -0.49 -4.22
N SER A 136 -6.17 0.36 -4.41
CA SER A 136 -6.51 1.00 -5.68
C SER A 136 -6.30 2.52 -5.63
N TRP A 137 -5.98 3.11 -6.78
CA TRP A 137 -5.77 4.54 -6.91
C TRP A 137 -6.17 5.03 -8.29
N TYR A 138 -6.54 6.30 -8.37
CA TYR A 138 -6.84 7.00 -9.61
C TYR A 138 -6.25 8.39 -9.56
N ASN A 139 -5.37 8.71 -10.50
CA ASN A 139 -4.86 10.05 -10.73
C ASN A 139 -5.19 10.43 -12.17
N PRO A 140 -6.08 11.41 -12.37
CA PRO A 140 -6.59 11.79 -13.68
C PRO A 140 -5.50 12.43 -14.51
N ARG A 141 -5.67 12.41 -15.84
CA ARG A 141 -4.74 13.06 -16.76
C ARG A 141 -4.65 14.57 -16.54
N ASN A 142 -3.50 15.15 -16.88
CA ASN A 142 -3.26 16.60 -16.76
C ASN A 142 -4.17 17.44 -17.69
N ASP A 143 -4.63 16.89 -18.81
CA ASP A 143 -5.58 17.55 -19.72
C ASP A 143 -7.02 17.53 -19.18
N THR A 144 -7.33 16.59 -18.29
CA THR A 144 -8.59 16.53 -17.54
C THR A 144 -8.49 17.33 -16.24
N ARG A 145 -8.48 18.67 -16.35
CA ARG A 145 -8.39 19.63 -15.22
C ARG A 145 -9.51 19.56 -14.16
N SER A 146 -10.37 18.54 -14.20
CA SER A 146 -11.59 18.42 -13.38
C SER A 146 -11.66 17.12 -12.57
N GLY A 147 -10.57 16.35 -12.46
CA GLY A 147 -10.53 15.16 -11.62
C GLY A 147 -9.71 15.37 -10.34
N ASN A 148 -10.21 14.88 -9.22
CA ASN A 148 -9.44 14.73 -7.99
C ASN A 148 -8.76 13.37 -7.96
N ASN A 149 -7.56 13.31 -7.37
CA ASN A 149 -6.90 12.04 -7.06
C ASN A 149 -7.79 11.23 -6.10
N GLY A 150 -7.91 9.94 -6.40
CA GLY A 150 -8.79 8.99 -5.74
C GLY A 150 -8.01 7.81 -5.15
N VAL A 151 -8.39 7.33 -3.97
CA VAL A 151 -7.90 6.05 -3.42
C VAL A 151 -9.02 5.19 -2.86
N CYS A 152 -8.86 3.87 -2.98
CA CYS A 152 -9.79 2.91 -2.42
C CYS A 152 -9.04 1.68 -1.93
N THR A 153 -9.42 1.16 -0.77
CA THR A 153 -8.95 -0.14 -0.29
C THR A 153 -10.12 -1.09 -0.06
N GLU A 154 -9.89 -2.37 -0.33
CA GLU A 154 -10.85 -3.44 -0.08
C GLU A 154 -10.15 -4.67 0.49
N ILE A 155 -10.90 -5.47 1.24
CA ILE A 155 -10.42 -6.74 1.79
C ILE A 155 -11.45 -7.81 1.45
N HIS A 156 -10.97 -8.96 0.98
CA HIS A 156 -11.77 -10.07 0.50
C HIS A 156 -11.14 -11.39 0.93
N GLU A 157 -11.90 -12.48 0.93
CA GLU A 157 -11.32 -13.81 1.13
C GLU A 157 -10.32 -14.14 0.00
N ALA A 158 -9.26 -14.87 0.33
CA ALA A 158 -8.20 -15.15 -0.65
C ALA A 158 -8.74 -15.84 -1.91
N ASN A 159 -8.21 -15.44 -3.07
CA ASN A 159 -8.57 -15.95 -4.40
C ASN A 159 -9.93 -15.52 -4.92
N GLN A 160 -10.71 -14.69 -4.22
CA GLN A 160 -12.01 -14.23 -4.69
C GLN A 160 -11.92 -13.50 -6.06
N PHE A 161 -10.75 -12.96 -6.40
CA PHE A 161 -10.50 -12.29 -7.70
C PHE A 161 -10.06 -13.22 -8.83
N LYS A 162 -9.82 -14.51 -8.57
CA LYS A 162 -9.54 -15.52 -9.60
C LYS A 162 -10.85 -15.89 -10.30
N GLY A 163 -11.41 -14.98 -11.08
CA GLY A 163 -12.64 -15.22 -11.86
C GLY A 163 -13.54 -14.00 -12.04
N ILE A 164 -13.32 -12.92 -11.30
CA ILE A 164 -14.11 -11.70 -11.46
C ILE A 164 -13.71 -11.00 -12.77
N ASN A 165 -14.73 -10.60 -13.55
CA ASN A 165 -14.55 -9.85 -14.78
C ASN A 165 -13.83 -8.52 -14.50
N ARG A 166 -12.86 -8.17 -15.34
CA ARG A 166 -12.07 -6.93 -15.25
C ARG A 166 -12.95 -5.68 -15.20
N SER A 167 -14.04 -5.66 -15.97
CA SER A 167 -14.99 -4.53 -15.97
C SER A 167 -15.74 -4.40 -14.64
N SER A 168 -16.10 -5.50 -14.00
CA SER A 168 -16.77 -5.45 -12.69
C SER A 168 -15.87 -4.91 -11.59
N ILE A 169 -14.57 -5.26 -11.61
CA ILE A 169 -13.59 -4.70 -10.67
C ILE A 169 -13.41 -3.20 -10.94
N HIS A 170 -13.27 -2.83 -12.22
CA HIS A 170 -13.18 -1.43 -12.64
C HIS A 170 -14.37 -0.62 -12.13
N ASP A 171 -15.60 -1.05 -12.41
CA ASP A 171 -16.81 -0.29 -12.11
C ASP A 171 -17.04 -0.17 -10.60
N ASN A 172 -16.71 -1.21 -9.83
CA ASN A 172 -16.75 -1.16 -8.37
C ASN A 172 -15.74 -0.16 -7.81
N VAL A 173 -14.48 -0.23 -8.26
CA VAL A 173 -13.43 0.68 -7.81
C VAL A 173 -13.77 2.11 -8.25
N TRP A 174 -14.13 2.31 -9.51
CA TRP A 174 -14.52 3.60 -10.06
C TRP A 174 -15.70 4.20 -9.31
N GLY A 175 -16.77 3.43 -9.10
CA GLY A 175 -17.95 3.87 -8.35
C GLY A 175 -17.60 4.29 -6.92
N LYS A 176 -16.67 3.62 -6.25
CA LYS A 176 -16.20 4.02 -4.91
C LYS A 176 -15.38 5.31 -4.96
N LEU A 177 -14.48 5.43 -5.94
CA LEU A 177 -13.65 6.61 -6.14
C LEU A 177 -14.47 7.86 -6.52
N THR A 178 -15.66 7.70 -7.08
CA THR A 178 -16.57 8.81 -7.42
C THR A 178 -17.56 9.18 -6.31
N ASN A 179 -17.72 8.36 -5.27
CA ASN A 179 -18.81 8.48 -4.29
C ASN A 179 -18.37 8.88 -2.87
N ALA A 180 -17.08 9.01 -2.57
CA ALA A 180 -16.58 9.30 -1.22
C ALA A 180 -15.26 10.09 -1.25
N ASP A 181 -14.88 10.64 -0.09
CA ASP A 181 -13.68 11.44 0.15
C ASP A 181 -12.45 10.88 -0.59
N HIS A 182 -12.05 11.55 -1.68
CA HIS A 182 -11.22 10.93 -2.71
C HIS A 182 -9.77 10.66 -2.21
N HIS A 183 -9.39 11.25 -1.08
CA HIS A 183 -8.02 11.19 -0.57
C HIS A 183 -7.80 10.15 0.52
N TYR A 184 -8.86 9.48 0.98
CA TYR A 184 -8.79 8.54 2.09
C TYR A 184 -9.77 7.37 1.89
N SER A 185 -9.31 6.15 2.17
CA SER A 185 -10.19 4.98 2.24
C SER A 185 -9.70 4.01 3.28
N SER A 186 -10.63 3.33 3.95
CA SER A 186 -10.31 2.25 4.88
C SER A 186 -11.27 1.08 4.71
N ALA A 187 -10.79 -0.14 4.96
CA ALA A 187 -11.59 -1.36 4.89
C ALA A 187 -11.29 -2.26 6.08
N THR A 188 -12.32 -2.96 6.55
CA THR A 188 -12.22 -3.97 7.61
C THR A 188 -12.98 -5.22 7.18
N LEU A 189 -12.39 -6.41 7.34
CA LEU A 189 -13.07 -7.69 7.14
C LEU A 189 -12.39 -8.75 8.03
N ASN A 190 -13.15 -9.48 8.84
CA ASN A 190 -12.66 -10.58 9.69
C ASN A 190 -11.36 -10.28 10.47
N GLY A 191 -11.28 -9.09 11.10
CA GLY A 191 -10.09 -8.68 11.85
C GLY A 191 -8.93 -8.16 10.98
N CYS A 192 -8.95 -8.34 9.65
CA CYS A 192 -8.07 -7.63 8.73
C CYS A 192 -8.47 -6.16 8.63
N TYR A 193 -7.49 -5.27 8.53
CA TYR A 193 -7.70 -3.84 8.39
C TYR A 193 -6.75 -3.24 7.35
N SER A 194 -7.19 -2.20 6.65
CA SER A 194 -6.31 -1.38 5.82
C SER A 194 -6.80 0.05 5.72
N ILE A 195 -5.83 0.93 5.52
CA ILE A 195 -6.05 2.34 5.20
C ILE A 195 -5.18 2.69 4.01
N VAL A 196 -5.72 3.52 3.13
CA VAL A 196 -4.99 4.14 2.03
C VAL A 196 -5.28 5.62 2.00
N ILE A 197 -4.24 6.41 1.73
CA ILE A 197 -4.34 7.86 1.58
C ILE A 197 -3.58 8.31 0.33
N THR A 198 -4.04 9.40 -0.29
CA THR A 198 -3.28 10.09 -1.35
C THR A 198 -3.20 11.59 -1.11
N GLY A 199 -2.06 12.17 -1.48
CA GLY A 199 -1.90 13.61 -1.58
C GLY A 199 -2.74 14.23 -2.70
N TYR A 200 -2.90 15.55 -2.62
CA TYR A 200 -3.55 16.36 -3.65
C TYR A 200 -2.71 16.44 -4.95
N SER A 201 -3.41 16.64 -6.07
CA SER A 201 -2.83 16.79 -7.41
C SER A 201 -2.24 18.18 -7.68
N ASP A 202 -2.43 19.14 -6.78
CA ASP A 202 -1.89 20.50 -6.85
C ASP A 202 -0.43 20.59 -6.37
N VAL A 203 0.10 19.52 -5.77
CA VAL A 203 1.52 19.43 -5.38
C VAL A 203 2.34 19.14 -6.63
N ILE A 204 2.72 20.23 -7.27
CA ILE A 204 3.58 20.29 -8.43
C ILE A 204 5.04 20.30 -7.93
N ASP A 205 5.87 19.35 -8.37
CA ASP A 205 7.30 19.37 -8.04
C ASP A 205 8.05 20.51 -8.76
N SER A 206 9.33 20.72 -8.44
CA SER A 206 10.14 21.78 -9.05
C SER A 206 10.23 21.73 -10.58
N ASP A 207 9.92 20.57 -11.18
CA ASP A 207 9.93 20.31 -12.62
C ASP A 207 8.52 20.39 -13.23
N ASN A 208 7.58 20.99 -12.50
CA ASN A 208 6.18 21.14 -12.86
C ASN A 208 5.43 19.81 -13.04
N ARG A 209 5.83 18.73 -12.34
CA ARG A 209 5.20 17.40 -12.43
C ARG A 209 4.15 17.20 -11.36
N ILE A 210 2.97 16.69 -11.75
CA ILE A 210 1.97 16.19 -10.81
C ILE A 210 2.37 14.78 -10.42
N SER A 211 2.71 14.58 -9.15
CA SER A 211 3.15 13.27 -8.66
C SER A 211 2.66 12.98 -7.26
N PRO A 212 1.36 12.68 -7.11
CA PRO A 212 0.78 12.45 -5.80
C PRO A 212 1.41 11.24 -5.11
N ILE A 213 1.54 11.38 -3.80
CA ILE A 213 1.99 10.31 -2.91
C ILE A 213 0.78 9.49 -2.51
N PHE A 214 0.87 8.19 -2.72
CA PHE A 214 -0.02 7.22 -2.13
C PHE A 214 0.69 6.48 -0.99
N GLU A 215 0.04 6.42 0.17
CA GLU A 215 0.46 5.59 1.29
C GLU A 215 -0.65 4.59 1.62
N GLY A 216 -0.29 3.30 1.68
CA GLY A 216 -1.18 2.23 2.09
C GLY A 216 -0.62 1.47 3.28
N ILE A 217 -1.43 1.23 4.29
CA ILE A 217 -1.07 0.44 5.48
C ILE A 217 -2.04 -0.75 5.54
N MET A 218 -1.49 -1.95 5.60
CA MET A 218 -2.24 -3.20 5.82
C MET A 218 -1.91 -3.73 7.20
N THR A 219 -2.91 -4.04 8.00
CA THR A 219 -2.74 -4.43 9.40
C THR A 219 -3.91 -5.28 9.92
N LEU A 220 -3.92 -5.55 11.21
CA LEU A 220 -5.01 -6.20 11.93
C LEU A 220 -5.79 -5.16 12.75
N LYS A 221 -7.11 -5.27 12.77
CA LYS A 221 -8.02 -4.34 13.45
C LYS A 221 -7.70 -4.21 14.94
N ASN A 222 -7.38 -5.33 15.58
CA ASN A 222 -7.02 -5.39 17.00
C ASN A 222 -5.63 -4.84 17.31
N ALA A 223 -4.76 -4.65 16.30
CA ALA A 223 -3.50 -3.92 16.47
C ALA A 223 -3.69 -2.40 16.32
N TRP A 224 -4.73 -1.96 15.61
CA TRP A 224 -4.99 -0.53 15.32
C TRP A 224 -5.71 0.23 16.45
N ILE A 225 -6.50 -0.47 17.28
CA ILE A 225 -7.38 0.15 18.31
C ILE A 225 -6.74 0.11 19.73
N GLN A 226 -5.48 -0.30 19.86
CA GLN A 226 -4.81 -0.41 21.16
C GLN A 226 -4.35 0.93 21.74
#